data_AF-A0A7C8CPS4-F1
#
_entry.id   AF-A0A7C8CPS4-F1
#
_cell.length_a   1.000
_cell.length_b   1.000
_cell.length_c   1.000
_cell.angle_alpha   90.00
_cell.angle_beta   90.00
_cell.angle_gamma   90.00
#
_symmetry.space_group_name_H-M   'P 1'
#
loop_
_entity.id
_entity.type
_entity.pdbx_description
1 polymer ?
#
loop_
_entity_poly.entity_id
_entity_poly.type
_entity_poly.pdbx_seq_one_letter_code
_entity_poly.pdbx_strand_id
1 'polypeptide(L)'
;MSAPNIKTLRAPSDWKGSISKNRDLALVLALAGMLIAILVPLPGQLMDGLLGANIGLSVLILFTVVYLKKPLEFASFPSVLLLATLYRLALNIATTRLVLSRAGEEGTGAAGDVVLFFGEFVSGSSVVVGFIIFMILVVIQFVVVTKGASRIA
;
A
#
# COMPACT_ATOMS: atom_id res chain seq x y z
N MET A 1 -7.47 -65.80 15.12
CA MET A 1 -7.57 -65.16 13.79
C MET A 1 -8.06 -63.72 13.99
N SER A 2 -7.11 -62.78 13.93
CA SER A 2 -7.14 -61.31 13.89
C SER A 2 -8.37 -60.48 14.32
N ALA A 3 -8.15 -59.64 15.34
CA ALA A 3 -8.88 -58.39 15.54
C ALA A 3 -8.48 -57.34 14.47
N PRO A 4 -9.41 -56.55 13.91
CA PRO A 4 -9.09 -55.53 12.93
C PRO A 4 -8.46 -54.29 13.60
N ASN A 5 -7.30 -53.89 13.09
CA ASN A 5 -6.51 -52.74 13.56
C ASN A 5 -7.18 -51.41 13.18
N ILE A 6 -7.61 -50.64 14.18
CA ILE A 6 -8.33 -49.36 14.04
C ILE A 6 -7.37 -48.14 13.95
N LYS A 7 -6.08 -48.35 13.62
CA LYS A 7 -5.01 -47.34 13.77
C LYS A 7 -4.69 -46.48 12.54
N THR A 8 -5.50 -46.49 11.49
CA THR A 8 -5.11 -45.86 10.20
C THR A 8 -5.89 -44.62 9.78
N LEU A 9 -6.77 -44.07 10.63
CA LEU A 9 -7.42 -42.78 10.33
C LEU A 9 -6.48 -41.60 10.65
N ARG A 10 -5.49 -41.37 9.78
CA ARG A 10 -4.71 -40.12 9.76
C ARG A 10 -5.63 -38.96 9.36
N ALA A 11 -5.74 -37.96 10.23
CA ALA A 11 -6.44 -36.72 9.93
C ALA A 11 -5.74 -35.99 8.76
N PRO A 12 -6.48 -35.48 7.74
CA PRO A 12 -5.90 -34.66 6.68
C PRO A 12 -5.38 -33.35 7.27
N SER A 13 -4.07 -33.13 7.22
CA SER A 13 -3.38 -31.97 7.80
C SER A 13 -3.44 -30.70 6.93
N ASP A 14 -4.33 -30.66 5.94
CA ASP A 14 -4.14 -29.80 4.77
C ASP A 14 -4.89 -28.46 4.84
N TRP A 15 -5.47 -28.12 5.99
CA TRP A 15 -6.20 -26.85 6.16
C TRP A 15 -5.27 -25.63 6.33
N LYS A 16 -4.05 -25.81 6.86
CA LYS A 16 -3.12 -24.70 7.12
C LYS A 16 -2.39 -24.16 5.87
N GLY A 17 -2.41 -24.89 4.76
CA GLY A 17 -1.72 -24.51 3.52
C GLY A 17 -2.46 -23.50 2.65
N SER A 18 -3.78 -23.35 2.83
CA SER A 18 -4.57 -22.42 2.00
C SER A 18 -4.44 -20.96 2.47
N ILE A 19 -4.18 -20.74 3.77
CA ILE A 19 -4.06 -19.40 4.35
C ILE A 19 -2.68 -18.77 4.10
N SER A 20 -1.60 -19.56 4.08
CA SER A 20 -0.27 -19.04 3.70
C SER A 20 -0.17 -18.77 2.20
N LYS A 21 -0.77 -19.63 1.37
CA LYS A 21 -0.82 -19.47 -0.09
C LYS A 21 -1.51 -18.17 -0.51
N ASN A 22 -2.52 -17.72 0.24
CA ASN A 22 -3.24 -16.47 -0.04
C ASN A 22 -2.39 -15.20 0.18
N ARG A 23 -1.46 -15.19 1.14
CA ARG A 23 -0.57 -14.03 1.38
C ARG A 23 0.44 -13.86 0.25
N ASP A 24 1.05 -14.96 -0.17
CA ASP A 24 1.98 -14.95 -1.30
C ASP A 24 1.24 -14.60 -2.60
N LEU A 25 0.01 -15.11 -2.79
CA LEU A 25 -0.84 -14.74 -3.92
C LEU A 25 -1.20 -13.26 -3.92
N ALA A 26 -1.51 -12.67 -2.76
CA ALA A 26 -1.83 -11.25 -2.63
C ALA A 26 -0.62 -10.36 -2.95
N LEU A 27 0.58 -10.76 -2.50
CA LEU A 27 1.84 -10.08 -2.86
C LEU A 27 2.12 -10.16 -4.36
N VAL A 28 1.96 -11.35 -4.95
CA VAL A 28 2.13 -11.57 -6.39
C VAL A 28 1.10 -10.78 -7.20
N LEU A 29 -0.16 -10.74 -6.77
CA LEU A 29 -1.21 -9.94 -7.40
C LEU A 29 -0.94 -8.44 -7.27
N ALA A 30 -0.42 -7.97 -6.13
CA ALA A 30 -0.04 -6.57 -5.95
C ALA A 30 1.13 -6.17 -6.88
N LEU A 31 2.14 -7.04 -7.02
CA LEU A 31 3.26 -6.85 -7.94
C LEU A 31 2.81 -6.92 -9.41
N ALA A 32 1.99 -7.90 -9.77
CA ALA A 32 1.42 -8.02 -11.11
C ALA A 32 0.51 -6.83 -11.44
N GLY A 33 -0.30 -6.39 -10.48
CA GLY A 33 -1.13 -5.19 -10.58
C GLY A 33 -0.28 -3.93 -10.78
N MET A 34 0.86 -3.80 -10.11
CA MET A 34 1.82 -2.71 -10.36
C MET A 34 2.39 -2.77 -11.79
N LEU A 35 2.80 -3.94 -12.29
CA LEU A 35 3.29 -4.11 -13.66
C LEU A 35 2.21 -3.79 -14.71
N ILE A 36 0.98 -4.24 -14.49
CA ILE A 36 -0.16 -3.92 -15.35
C ILE A 36 -0.46 -2.42 -15.29
N ALA A 37 -0.38 -1.80 -14.10
CA ALA A 37 -0.52 -0.36 -13.93
C ALA A 37 0.64 0.44 -14.56
N ILE A 38 1.74 -0.19 -14.99
CA ILE A 38 2.79 0.39 -15.86
C ILE A 38 2.50 0.17 -17.37
N LEU A 39 1.69 -0.82 -17.73
CA LEU A 39 1.36 -1.14 -19.12
C LEU A 39 0.01 -0.58 -19.60
N VAL A 40 -0.99 -0.48 -18.72
CA VAL A 40 -2.35 0.02 -19.03
C VAL A 40 -2.71 1.22 -18.15
N PRO A 41 -3.00 2.41 -18.68
CA PRO A 41 -3.36 3.56 -17.87
C PRO A 41 -4.70 3.29 -17.18
N LEU A 42 -4.71 3.33 -15.85
CA LEU A 42 -5.93 3.14 -15.05
C LEU A 42 -6.88 4.34 -15.24
N PRO A 43 -8.21 4.16 -15.11
CA PRO A 43 -9.13 5.29 -15.10
C PRO A 43 -8.97 6.10 -13.80
N GLY A 44 -9.08 7.44 -13.87
CA GLY A 44 -8.91 8.34 -12.72
C GLY A 44 -9.82 8.03 -11.54
N GLN A 45 -11.09 7.66 -11.79
CA GLN A 45 -12.05 7.31 -10.74
C GLN A 45 -11.61 6.10 -9.89
N LEU A 46 -10.97 5.10 -10.52
CA LEU A 46 -10.42 3.96 -9.78
C LEU A 46 -9.20 4.39 -8.95
N MET A 47 -8.36 5.27 -9.49
CA MET A 47 -7.23 5.83 -8.76
C MET A 47 -7.66 6.57 -7.50
N ASP A 48 -8.69 7.41 -7.59
CA ASP A 48 -9.22 8.16 -6.46
C ASP A 48 -9.72 7.22 -5.35
N GLY A 49 -10.41 6.13 -5.71
CA GLY A 49 -10.82 5.10 -4.76
C GLY A 49 -9.63 4.40 -4.08
N LEU A 50 -8.60 4.06 -4.85
CA LEU A 50 -7.38 3.41 -4.35
C LEU A 50 -6.57 4.34 -3.42
N LEU A 51 -6.46 5.63 -3.78
CA LEU A 51 -5.84 6.67 -2.95
C LEU A 51 -6.63 6.90 -1.66
N GLY A 52 -7.96 6.99 -1.74
CA GLY A 52 -8.83 7.10 -0.57
C GLY A 52 -8.67 5.90 0.39
N ALA A 53 -8.61 4.68 -0.16
CA ALA A 53 -8.34 3.48 0.62
C ALA A 53 -6.94 3.49 1.28
N ASN A 54 -5.93 4.06 0.63
CA ASN A 54 -4.58 4.20 1.19
C ASN A 54 -4.54 5.13 2.40
N ILE A 55 -5.22 6.27 2.29
CA ILE A 55 -5.34 7.23 3.38
C ILE A 55 -6.11 6.59 4.54
N GLY A 56 -7.25 5.95 4.26
CA GLY A 56 -8.04 5.23 5.26
C GLY A 56 -7.26 4.12 5.97
N LEU A 57 -6.52 3.29 5.22
CA LEU A 57 -5.64 2.25 5.78
C LEU A 57 -4.54 2.86 6.66
N SER A 58 -3.95 3.98 6.23
CA SER A 58 -2.90 4.66 7.00
C SER A 58 -3.44 5.20 8.33
N VAL A 59 -4.67 5.74 8.34
CA VAL A 59 -5.34 6.18 9.57
C VAL A 59 -5.73 4.99 10.47
N LEU A 60 -6.20 3.88 9.90
CA LEU A 60 -6.46 2.66 10.66
C LEU A 60 -5.21 2.11 11.34
N ILE A 61 -4.07 2.10 10.64
CA ILE A 61 -2.77 1.71 11.21
C ILE A 61 -2.39 2.69 12.32
N LEU A 62 -2.56 4.00 12.12
CA LEU A 62 -2.29 5.00 13.15
C LEU A 62 -3.12 4.75 14.42
N PHE A 63 -4.43 4.54 14.30
CA PHE A 63 -5.28 4.19 15.44
C PHE A 63 -4.85 2.89 16.08
N THR A 64 -4.53 1.87 15.29
CA THR A 64 -4.00 0.61 15.84
C THR A 64 -2.77 0.87 16.71
N VAL A 65 -1.79 1.64 16.21
CA VAL A 65 -0.56 1.97 16.96
C VAL A 65 -0.83 2.78 18.24
N VAL A 66 -1.74 3.75 18.19
CA VAL A 66 -2.06 4.61 19.36
C VAL A 66 -2.76 3.82 20.46
N TYR A 67 -3.58 2.82 20.12
CA TYR A 67 -4.36 2.04 21.08
C TYR A 67 -3.68 0.74 21.55
N LEU A 68 -2.59 0.32 20.89
CA LEU A 68 -1.82 -0.87 21.24
C LEU A 68 -1.13 -0.72 22.61
N LYS A 69 -1.48 -1.58 23.58
CA LYS A 69 -0.94 -1.56 24.96
C LYS A 69 0.07 -2.68 25.27
N LYS A 70 0.19 -3.72 24.43
CA LYS A 70 1.01 -4.91 24.74
C LYS A 70 2.05 -5.25 23.66
N PRO A 71 3.27 -5.68 24.05
CA PRO A 71 4.35 -5.96 23.10
C PRO A 71 4.15 -7.17 22.17
N LEU A 72 3.28 -8.12 22.52
CA LEU A 72 3.07 -9.35 21.75
C LEU A 72 2.40 -9.10 20.38
N GLU A 73 1.74 -7.94 20.21
CA GLU A 73 1.15 -7.50 18.94
C GLU A 73 2.18 -6.87 17.98
N PHE A 74 3.38 -6.50 18.49
CA PHE A 74 4.47 -5.97 17.66
C PHE A 74 5.02 -6.98 16.66
N ALA A 75 4.85 -8.29 16.85
CA ALA A 75 5.34 -9.27 15.89
C ALA A 75 4.53 -9.26 14.57
N SER A 76 3.25 -8.89 14.62
CA SER A 76 2.40 -8.76 13.41
C SER A 76 2.57 -7.41 12.72
N PHE A 77 3.00 -6.39 13.47
CA PHE A 77 3.06 -5.01 13.04
C PHE A 77 4.00 -4.77 11.83
N PRO A 78 5.25 -5.30 11.79
CA PRO A 78 6.12 -5.21 10.63
C PRO A 78 5.52 -5.78 9.35
N SER A 79 4.76 -6.89 9.46
CA SER A 79 4.12 -7.50 8.29
C SER A 79 3.00 -6.62 7.72
N VAL A 80 2.21 -5.98 8.58
CA VAL A 80 1.16 -5.03 8.16
C VAL A 80 1.78 -3.78 7.54
N LEU A 81 2.84 -3.25 8.15
CA LEU A 81 3.59 -2.12 7.59
C LEU A 81 4.24 -2.46 6.24
N LEU A 82 4.80 -3.66 6.07
CA LEU A 82 5.37 -4.11 4.81
C LEU A 82 4.32 -4.12 3.70
N LEU A 83 3.14 -4.71 3.97
CA LEU A 83 2.04 -4.74 3.02
C LEU A 83 1.52 -3.33 2.69
N ALA A 84 1.34 -2.48 3.70
CA ALA A 84 0.93 -1.08 3.49
C ALA A 84 1.97 -0.30 2.67
N THR A 85 3.25 -0.57 2.87
CA THR A 85 4.35 0.06 2.12
C THR A 85 4.37 -0.41 0.67
N LEU A 86 4.17 -1.70 0.41
CA LEU A 86 4.05 -2.23 -0.96
C LEU A 86 2.84 -1.64 -1.68
N TYR A 87 1.71 -1.52 -0.98
CA TYR A 87 0.53 -0.84 -1.51
C TYR A 87 0.82 0.62 -1.85
N ARG A 88 1.48 1.37 -0.95
CA ARG A 88 1.93 2.75 -1.22
C ARG A 88 2.84 2.83 -2.44
N LEU A 89 3.81 1.92 -2.57
CA LEU A 89 4.72 1.89 -3.71
C LEU A 89 3.96 1.68 -5.03
N ALA A 90 3.02 0.73 -5.05
CA ALA A 90 2.18 0.47 -6.23
C ALA A 90 1.35 1.68 -6.63
N LEU A 91 0.69 2.33 -5.68
CA LEU A 91 -0.12 3.52 -5.95
C LEU A 91 0.71 4.70 -6.44
N ASN A 92 1.89 4.95 -5.85
CA ASN A 92 2.75 6.06 -6.26
C ASN A 92 3.23 5.89 -7.72
N ILE A 93 3.59 4.67 -8.12
CA ILE A 93 3.99 4.39 -9.50
C ILE A 93 2.79 4.49 -10.44
N ALA A 94 1.65 3.91 -10.06
CA ALA A 94 0.44 3.96 -10.88
C ALA A 94 -0.08 5.40 -11.06
N THR A 95 -0.03 6.22 -10.00
CA THR A 95 -0.45 7.63 -10.04
C THR A 95 0.49 8.47 -10.92
N THR A 96 1.81 8.34 -10.75
CA THR A 96 2.76 9.10 -11.57
C THR A 96 2.67 8.72 -13.04
N ARG A 97 2.49 7.43 -13.35
CA ARG A 97 2.22 7.02 -14.74
C ARG A 97 0.88 7.56 -15.24
N LEU A 98 -0.18 7.50 -14.45
CA LEU A 98 -1.50 7.98 -14.86
C LEU A 98 -1.43 9.47 -15.23
N VAL A 99 -0.81 10.27 -14.36
CA VAL A 99 -0.54 11.69 -14.59
C VAL A 99 0.25 11.87 -15.88
N LEU A 100 1.39 11.18 -16.06
CA LEU A 100 2.26 11.36 -17.24
C LEU A 100 1.65 10.85 -18.55
N SER A 101 0.87 9.77 -18.51
CA SER A 101 0.26 9.15 -19.69
C SER A 101 -0.94 9.93 -20.20
N ARG A 102 -1.68 10.62 -19.33
CA ARG A 102 -2.89 11.35 -19.72
C ARG A 102 -2.73 12.87 -19.70
N ALA A 103 -1.67 13.41 -19.07
CA ALA A 103 -1.37 14.85 -19.11
C ALA A 103 -1.20 15.41 -20.53
N GLY A 104 -0.84 14.58 -21.51
CA GLY A 104 -0.73 14.98 -22.92
C GLY A 104 -2.07 15.19 -23.63
N GLU A 105 -3.15 14.54 -23.21
CA GLU A 105 -4.46 14.58 -23.89
C GLU A 105 -5.54 15.35 -23.10
N GLU A 106 -5.54 15.24 -21.76
CA GLU A 106 -6.61 15.75 -20.88
C GLU A 106 -6.14 16.87 -19.92
N GLY A 107 -4.88 17.30 -20.01
CA GLY A 107 -4.33 18.38 -19.18
C GLY A 107 -4.27 18.03 -17.69
N THR A 108 -4.62 18.97 -16.80
CA THR A 108 -4.53 18.78 -15.33
C THR A 108 -5.61 17.85 -14.76
N GLY A 109 -6.74 17.66 -15.46
CA GLY A 109 -7.84 16.77 -15.03
C GLY A 109 -7.54 15.27 -15.19
N ALA A 110 -6.40 14.93 -15.77
CA ALA A 110 -6.04 13.59 -16.18
C ALA A 110 -5.63 12.65 -15.02
N ALA A 111 -5.37 13.22 -13.84
CA ALA A 111 -4.80 12.54 -12.68
C ALA A 111 -5.83 11.91 -11.73
N GLY A 112 -7.11 12.26 -11.87
CA GLY A 112 -8.16 12.00 -10.87
C GLY A 112 -8.43 13.24 -9.99
N ASP A 113 -9.62 13.27 -9.38
CA ASP A 113 -10.11 14.43 -8.61
C ASP A 113 -9.31 14.63 -7.33
N VAL A 114 -8.88 13.52 -6.69
CA VAL A 114 -8.09 13.59 -5.45
C VAL A 114 -6.74 14.22 -5.76
N VAL A 115 -6.06 13.77 -6.81
CA VAL A 115 -4.73 14.29 -7.17
C VAL A 115 -4.81 15.74 -7.62
N LEU A 116 -5.82 16.12 -8.41
CA LEU A 116 -6.05 17.51 -8.82
C LEU A 116 -6.27 18.42 -7.60
N PHE A 117 -7.15 18.01 -6.68
CA PHE A 117 -7.43 18.77 -5.46
C PHE A 117 -6.18 18.93 -4.59
N PHE A 118 -5.42 17.86 -4.36
CA PHE A 118 -4.18 17.93 -3.59
C PHE A 118 -3.12 18.80 -4.29
N GLY A 119 -3.06 18.77 -5.62
CA GLY A 119 -2.18 19.63 -6.42
C GLY A 119 -2.51 21.11 -6.20
N GLU A 120 -3.77 21.50 -6.39
CA GLU A 120 -4.24 22.87 -6.16
C GLU A 120 -4.11 23.29 -4.68
N PHE A 121 -4.40 22.40 -3.75
CA PHE A 121 -4.26 22.63 -2.31
C PHE A 121 -2.81 22.92 -1.91
N VAL A 122 -1.84 22.18 -2.46
CA VAL A 122 -0.41 22.36 -2.18
C VAL A 122 0.16 23.58 -2.91
N SER A 123 -0.22 23.83 -4.16
CA SER A 123 0.25 25.02 -4.88
C SER A 123 -0.40 26.31 -4.40
N GLY A 124 -1.60 26.24 -3.81
CA GLY A 124 -2.36 27.41 -3.39
C GLY A 124 -2.41 28.48 -4.49
N SER A 125 -2.04 29.72 -4.14
CA SER A 125 -1.98 30.84 -5.08
C SER A 125 -0.64 30.99 -5.82
N SER A 126 0.36 30.13 -5.55
CA SER A 126 1.70 30.27 -6.13
C SER A 126 2.41 28.92 -6.28
N VAL A 127 2.75 28.58 -7.52
CA VAL A 127 3.53 27.38 -7.86
C VAL A 127 4.84 27.30 -7.07
N VAL A 128 5.45 28.43 -6.71
CA VAL A 128 6.67 28.50 -5.89
C VAL A 128 6.42 27.94 -4.48
N VAL A 129 5.27 28.27 -3.87
CA VAL A 129 4.89 27.74 -2.56
C VAL A 129 4.70 26.22 -2.63
N GLY A 130 4.04 25.74 -3.70
CA GLY A 130 3.90 24.31 -3.94
C GLY A 130 5.24 23.58 -4.05
N PHE A 131 6.20 24.17 -4.76
CA PHE A 131 7.56 23.61 -4.87
C PHE A 131 8.29 23.53 -3.52
N ILE A 132 8.17 24.56 -2.68
CA ILE A 132 8.75 24.57 -1.32
C ILE A 132 8.13 23.46 -0.47
N ILE A 133 6.80 23.33 -0.48
CA ILE A 133 6.09 22.27 0.26
C ILE A 133 6.51 20.88 -0.23
N PHE A 134 6.61 20.69 -1.56
CA PHE A 134 7.08 19.43 -2.13
C PHE A 134 8.48 19.06 -1.62
N MET A 135 9.41 20.01 -1.56
CA MET A 135 10.75 19.78 -0.99
C MET A 135 10.69 19.41 0.50
N ILE A 136 9.87 20.07 1.29
CA ILE A 136 9.68 19.73 2.71
C ILE A 136 9.20 18.28 2.84
N LEU A 137 8.20 17.87 2.05
CA LEU A 137 7.66 16.51 2.08
C LEU A 137 8.70 15.47 1.68
N VAL A 138 9.48 15.71 0.62
CA VAL A 138 10.57 14.80 0.19
C VAL A 138 11.62 14.64 1.30
N VAL A 139 12.04 15.74 1.92
CA VAL A 139 13.01 15.70 3.03
C VAL A 139 12.45 14.93 4.22
N ILE A 140 11.21 15.21 4.64
CA ILE A 140 10.58 14.48 5.74
C ILE A 140 10.46 12.99 5.43
N GLN A 141 10.02 12.62 4.21
CA GLN A 141 9.91 11.22 3.77
C GLN A 141 11.26 10.51 3.87
N PHE A 142 12.35 11.15 3.42
CA PHE A 142 13.69 10.57 3.50
C PHE A 142 14.19 10.46 4.95
N VAL A 143 14.02 11.51 5.76
CA VAL A 143 14.45 11.54 7.17
C VAL A 143 13.70 10.50 7.99
N VAL A 144 12.39 10.34 7.79
CA VAL A 144 11.58 9.36 8.51
C VAL A 144 11.98 7.93 8.15
N VAL A 145 12.23 7.62 6.87
CA VAL A 145 12.72 6.29 6.47
C VAL A 145 14.08 6.00 7.10
N THR A 146 15.01 6.95 7.03
CA THR A 146 16.37 6.79 7.55
C THR A 146 16.40 6.66 9.08
N LYS A 147 15.66 7.51 9.80
CA LYS A 147 15.59 7.47 11.27
C LYS A 147 14.67 6.39 11.82
N GLY A 148 13.68 5.93 11.04
CA GLY A 148 12.77 4.85 11.44
C GLY A 148 13.45 3.48 11.41
N ALA A 149 14.32 3.24 10.44
CA ALA A 149 15.07 1.99 10.31
C ALA A 149 16.11 1.79 11.44
N SER A 150 16.75 2.86 11.92
CA SER A 150 17.81 2.80 12.92
C SER A 150 17.34 2.49 14.35
N ARG A 151 16.03 2.48 14.62
CA ARG A 151 15.48 2.12 15.95
C ARG A 151 15.31 0.61 16.15
N ILE A 152 15.46 -0.20 15.09
CA ILE A 152 15.15 -1.65 15.09
C ILE A 152 16.39 -2.51 14.84
N ALA A 153 17.50 -1.93 14.35
CA ALA A 153 18.77 -2.60 14.06
C ALA A 153 19.80 -2.45 15.19
#